data_AF-A0AAE0AHG9-F1
#
_entry.id   AF-A0AAE0AHG9-F1
#
_cell.length_a   1.000
_cell.length_b   1.000
_cell.length_c   1.000
_cell.angle_alpha   90.00
_cell.angle_beta   90.00
_cell.angle_gamma   90.00
#
_symmetry.space_group_name_H-M   'P 1'
#
loop_
_entity.id
_entity.type
_entity.pdbx_description
1 polymer ?
#
loop_
_entity_poly.entity_id
_entity_poly.type
_entity_poly.pdbx_seq_one_letter_code
_entity_poly.pdbx_strand_id
1 'polypeptide(L)'
;MKLWTASSSIGQGLWQNISDIEGQLDFLLEIEERYWRQRSRAEWLWVGDKNTSFFHKKALARRVGIIMWGLFDVDGNWKKSNMDMEAVVIQYFSNLFDSSNPTQ
;
A
#
# COMPACT_ATOMS: atom_id res chain seq x y z
N MET A 1 -55.04 -6.13 20.35
CA MET A 1 -54.68 -7.00 19.21
C MET A 1 -53.86 -6.23 18.16
N LYS A 2 -52.69 -5.65 18.51
CA LYS A 2 -51.79 -4.88 17.61
C LYS A 2 -50.35 -4.77 18.16
N LEU A 3 -49.67 -5.89 18.47
CA LEU A 3 -48.26 -5.83 18.91
C LEU A 3 -47.33 -6.84 18.20
N TRP A 4 -47.84 -7.91 17.59
CA TRP A 4 -46.98 -8.89 16.91
C TRP A 4 -46.52 -8.46 15.50
N THR A 5 -47.25 -7.55 14.85
CA THR A 5 -46.91 -7.07 13.50
C THR A 5 -45.69 -6.16 13.48
N ALA A 6 -45.46 -5.38 14.53
CA ALA A 6 -44.28 -4.51 14.66
C ALA A 6 -42.98 -5.32 14.80
N SER A 7 -43.00 -6.43 15.54
CA SER A 7 -41.84 -7.31 15.72
C SER A 7 -41.38 -7.97 14.40
N SER A 8 -42.35 -8.34 13.54
CA SER A 8 -42.06 -8.90 12.21
C SER A 8 -41.48 -7.86 11.23
N SER A 9 -41.92 -6.61 11.32
CA SER A 9 -41.44 -5.50 10.48
C SER A 9 -40.03 -5.04 10.89
N ILE A 10 -39.78 -4.96 12.21
CA ILE A 10 -38.44 -4.67 12.76
C ILE A 10 -37.45 -5.77 12.33
N GLY A 11 -37.84 -7.04 12.40
CA GLY A 11 -37.03 -8.16 11.93
C GLY A 11 -36.66 -8.06 10.45
N GLN A 12 -37.61 -7.76 9.57
CA GLN A 12 -37.35 -7.60 8.13
C GLN A 12 -36.37 -6.46 7.83
N GLY A 13 -36.52 -5.30 8.47
CA GLY A 13 -35.59 -4.18 8.30
C GLY A 13 -34.18 -4.50 8.80
N LEU A 14 -34.06 -5.30 9.86
CA LEU A 14 -32.75 -5.76 10.37
C LEU A 14 -32.06 -6.72 9.40
N TRP A 15 -32.78 -7.70 8.85
CA TRP A 15 -32.21 -8.64 7.87
C TRP A 15 -31.78 -7.93 6.58
N GLN A 16 -32.55 -6.91 6.15
CA GLN A 16 -32.18 -6.11 4.99
C GLN A 16 -30.88 -5.34 5.25
N ASN A 17 -30.76 -4.66 6.39
CA ASN A 17 -29.53 -3.94 6.75
C ASN A 17 -28.31 -4.87 6.84
N ILE A 18 -28.46 -6.07 7.41
CA ILE A 18 -27.36 -7.05 7.47
C ILE A 18 -26.93 -7.45 6.05
N SER A 19 -27.88 -7.80 5.19
CA SER A 19 -27.57 -8.16 3.79
C SER A 19 -26.91 -7.02 3.03
N ASP A 20 -27.33 -5.77 3.26
CA ASP A 20 -26.76 -4.61 2.60
C ASP A 20 -25.31 -4.35 3.06
N ILE A 21 -25.04 -4.51 4.37
CA ILE A 21 -23.70 -4.37 4.95
C ILE A 21 -22.77 -5.49 4.47
N GLU A 22 -23.25 -6.73 4.44
CA GLU A 22 -22.48 -7.88 3.93
C GLU A 22 -22.12 -7.67 2.45
N GLY A 23 -23.07 -7.23 1.62
CA GLY A 23 -22.82 -6.92 0.22
C GLY A 23 -21.79 -5.78 0.02
N GLN A 24 -21.85 -4.74 0.85
CA GLN A 24 -20.83 -3.67 0.84
C GLN A 24 -19.46 -4.19 1.24
N LEU A 25 -19.40 -5.07 2.25
CA LEU A 25 -18.15 -5.67 2.72
C LEU A 25 -17.51 -6.52 1.62
N ASP A 26 -18.28 -7.39 0.98
CA ASP A 26 -17.78 -8.25 -0.11
C ASP A 26 -17.26 -7.41 -1.28
N PHE A 27 -17.98 -6.36 -1.66
CA PHE A 27 -17.54 -5.43 -2.71
C PHE A 27 -16.21 -4.75 -2.36
N LEU A 28 -16.05 -4.27 -1.13
CA LEU A 28 -14.80 -3.65 -0.67
C LEU A 28 -13.65 -4.66 -0.65
N LEU A 29 -13.91 -5.90 -0.22
CA LEU A 29 -12.92 -6.97 -0.20
C LEU A 29 -12.46 -7.34 -1.62
N GLU A 30 -13.36 -7.42 -2.60
CA GLU A 30 -12.98 -7.67 -4.01
C GLU A 30 -12.08 -6.56 -4.57
N ILE A 31 -12.40 -5.29 -4.26
CA ILE A 31 -11.58 -4.15 -4.69
C ILE A 31 -10.19 -4.25 -4.06
N GLU A 32 -10.13 -4.52 -2.76
CA GLU A 32 -8.86 -4.65 -2.05
C GLU A 32 -8.02 -5.81 -2.60
N GLU A 33 -8.64 -6.97 -2.86
CA GLU A 33 -7.96 -8.12 -3.42
C GLU A 33 -7.33 -7.79 -4.78
N ARG A 34 -8.09 -7.14 -5.67
CA ARG A 34 -7.62 -6.70 -6.99
C ARG A 34 -6.45 -5.73 -6.88
N TYR A 35 -6.54 -4.79 -5.94
CA TYR A 35 -5.50 -3.80 -5.68
C TYR A 35 -4.17 -4.46 -5.26
N TRP A 36 -4.22 -5.39 -4.30
CA TRP A 36 -3.01 -6.05 -3.81
C TRP A 36 -2.43 -7.06 -4.81
N ARG A 37 -3.27 -7.69 -5.63
CA ARG A 37 -2.83 -8.55 -6.73
C ARG A 37 -1.95 -7.76 -7.72
N GLN A 38 -2.39 -6.56 -8.12
CA GLN A 38 -1.61 -5.69 -9.02
C GLN A 38 -0.28 -5.24 -8.38
N ARG A 39 -0.31 -4.82 -7.11
CA ARG A 39 0.88 -4.28 -6.43
C ARG A 39 1.94 -5.34 -6.09
N SER A 40 1.51 -6.57 -5.79
CA SER A 40 2.42 -7.65 -5.37
C SER A 40 3.17 -8.30 -6.54
N ARG A 41 2.72 -8.11 -7.79
CA ARG A 41 3.30 -8.71 -9.02
C ARG A 41 3.46 -10.23 -8.93
N ALA A 42 2.54 -10.91 -8.24
CA ALA A 42 2.59 -12.35 -8.01
C ALA A 42 1.75 -13.10 -9.07
N GLU A 43 2.43 -13.91 -9.90
CA GLU A 43 1.82 -14.72 -10.98
C GLU A 43 1.16 -16.03 -10.48
N TRP A 44 1.34 -16.41 -9.21
CA TRP A 44 0.96 -17.72 -8.69
C TRP A 44 -0.43 -17.71 -8.01
N LEU A 45 -1.48 -17.80 -8.83
CA LEU A 45 -2.90 -17.91 -8.43
C LEU A 45 -3.38 -19.37 -8.46
N TRP A 46 -2.76 -20.25 -7.66
CA TRP A 46 -3.31 -21.60 -7.42
C TRP A 46 -3.63 -21.90 -5.96
N VAL A 47 -3.17 -21.04 -5.04
CA VAL A 47 -3.54 -21.11 -3.63
C VAL A 47 -4.70 -20.14 -3.44
N GLY A 48 -5.91 -20.70 -3.34
CA GLY A 48 -7.17 -19.98 -3.24
C GLY A 48 -7.28 -18.99 -2.07
N ASP A 49 -8.50 -18.51 -1.88
CA ASP A 49 -9.03 -17.35 -1.14
C ASP A 49 -8.59 -17.11 0.32
N LYS A 50 -7.30 -17.25 0.65
CA LYS A 50 -6.73 -17.02 1.98
C LYS A 50 -5.62 -15.97 1.98
N ASN A 51 -5.42 -15.26 0.88
CA ASN A 51 -4.12 -14.65 0.59
C ASN A 51 -4.00 -13.13 0.73
N THR A 52 -4.94 -12.44 1.40
CA THR A 52 -4.73 -11.03 1.79
C THR A 52 -3.40 -10.87 2.53
N SER A 53 -3.18 -11.64 3.60
CA SER A 53 -1.94 -11.57 4.40
C SER A 53 -0.67 -11.79 3.57
N PHE A 54 -0.68 -12.71 2.61
CA PHE A 54 0.47 -12.96 1.75
C PHE A 54 0.73 -11.80 0.78
N PHE A 55 -0.30 -11.28 0.11
CA PHE A 55 -0.12 -10.15 -0.80
C PHE A 55 0.34 -8.90 -0.06
N HIS A 56 -0.23 -8.62 1.13
CA HIS A 56 0.23 -7.55 2.00
C HIS A 56 1.69 -7.76 2.41
N LYS A 57 2.08 -8.96 2.86
CA LYS A 57 3.46 -9.29 3.24
C LYS A 57 4.42 -9.15 2.06
N LYS A 58 4.04 -9.61 0.86
CA LYS A 58 4.85 -9.51 -0.35
C LYS A 58 5.02 -8.05 -0.80
N ALA A 59 3.94 -7.27 -0.78
CA ALA A 59 3.97 -5.84 -1.10
C ALA A 59 4.79 -5.07 -0.05
N LEU A 60 4.68 -5.42 1.23
CA LEU A 60 5.48 -4.84 2.31
C LEU A 60 6.96 -5.16 2.12
N ALA A 61 7.33 -6.42 1.85
CA ALA A 61 8.72 -6.80 1.57
C ALA A 61 9.30 -6.02 0.39
N ARG A 62 8.51 -5.83 -0.69
CA ARG A 62 8.91 -4.99 -1.82
C ARG A 62 9.07 -3.53 -1.41
N ARG A 63 8.14 -2.97 -0.63
CA ARG A 63 8.22 -1.60 -0.12
C ARG A 63 9.50 -1.41 0.69
N VAL A 64 9.80 -2.32 1.61
CA VAL A 64 11.01 -2.33 2.44
C VAL A 64 12.28 -2.37 1.59
N GLY A 65 12.30 -3.12 0.48
CA GLY A 65 13.42 -3.15 -0.45
C GLY A 65 13.55 -1.91 -1.35
N ILE A 66 12.47 -1.19 -1.62
CA ILE A 66 12.48 0.06 -2.41
C ILE A 66 12.77 1.28 -1.54
N ILE A 67 12.49 1.22 -0.24
CA ILE A 67 12.82 2.30 0.68
C ILE A 67 14.34 2.48 0.68
N MET A 68 14.77 3.66 0.23
CA MET A 68 16.13 4.13 0.42
C MET A 68 16.33 4.42 1.91
N TRP A 69 17.08 3.56 2.58
CA TRP A 69 17.31 3.63 4.04
C TRP A 69 18.23 4.76 4.47
N GLY A 70 19.01 5.27 3.53
CA GLY A 70 20.05 6.26 3.76
C GLY A 70 20.97 6.37 2.57
N LEU A 71 21.78 7.42 2.57
CA LEU A 71 22.87 7.64 1.62
C LEU A 71 24.14 7.95 2.40
N PHE A 72 25.29 7.59 1.84
CA PHE A 72 26.57 8.08 2.33
C PHE A 72 26.84 9.46 1.72
N ASP A 73 27.25 10.41 2.55
CA ASP A 73 27.80 11.67 2.06
C ASP A 73 29.22 11.48 1.50
N VAL A 74 29.78 12.55 0.93
CA VAL A 74 31.13 12.56 0.35
C VAL A 74 32.23 12.28 1.38
N ASP A 75 31.95 12.52 2.67
CA ASP A 75 32.86 12.28 3.79
C ASP A 75 32.68 10.87 4.39
N GLY A 76 31.81 10.04 3.79
CA GLY A 76 31.54 8.67 4.23
C GLY A 76 30.59 8.55 5.43
N ASN A 77 29.91 9.63 5.83
CA ASN A 77 28.93 9.58 6.91
C ASN A 77 27.57 9.11 6.40
N TRP A 78 26.94 8.23 7.17
CA TRP A 78 25.62 7.71 6.85
C TRP A 78 24.51 8.70 7.21
N LYS A 79 23.74 9.15 6.22
CA LYS A 79 22.60 10.05 6.37
C LYS A 79 21.28 9.28 6.23
N LYS A 80 20.37 9.41 7.20
CA LYS A 80 19.05 8.73 7.22
C LYS A 80 17.86 9.68 7.11
N SER A 81 18.04 10.96 7.43
CA SER A 81 16.97 11.96 7.33
C SER A 81 16.69 12.29 5.88
N ASN A 82 15.43 12.51 5.51
CA ASN A 82 15.07 12.93 4.16
C ASN A 82 15.81 14.22 3.75
N MET A 83 15.89 15.21 4.65
CA MET A 83 16.59 16.46 4.40
C MET A 83 18.08 16.24 4.12
N ASP A 84 18.72 15.37 4.90
CA ASP A 84 20.15 15.08 4.74
C ASP A 84 20.43 14.29 3.45
N MET A 85 19.58 13.31 3.13
CA MET A 85 19.69 12.54 1.89
C MET A 85 19.47 13.42 0.66
N GLU A 86 18.51 14.34 0.71
CA GLU A 86 18.25 15.32 -0.35
C GLU A 86 19.48 16.20 -0.59
N ALA A 87 20.11 16.72 0.47
CA ALA A 87 21.32 17.52 0.37
C ALA A 87 22.49 16.73 -0.28
N VAL A 88 22.67 15.45 0.08
CA VAL A 88 23.69 14.58 -0.52
C VAL A 88 23.44 14.37 -2.01
N VAL A 89 22.19 14.13 -2.42
CA VAL A 89 21.83 13.96 -3.84
C VAL A 89 22.08 15.25 -4.62
N ILE A 90 21.65 16.39 -4.09
CA ILE A 90 21.87 17.71 -4.72
C ILE A 90 23.37 17.96 -4.89
N GLN A 91 24.17 17.79 -3.83
CA GLN A 91 25.61 18.01 -3.89
C GLN A 91 26.28 17.10 -4.93
N TYR A 92 25.91 15.81 -4.97
CA TYR A 92 26.45 14.87 -5.95
C TYR A 92 26.15 15.30 -7.39
N PHE A 93 24.89 15.61 -7.70
CA PHE A 93 24.50 15.97 -9.07
C PHE A 93 25.00 17.36 -9.47
N SER A 94 25.02 18.35 -8.58
CA SER A 94 25.63 19.66 -8.86
C SER A 94 27.10 19.48 -9.25
N ASN A 95 27.87 18.73 -8.47
CA ASN A 95 29.28 18.45 -8.79
C ASN A 95 29.43 17.67 -10.10
N LEU A 96 28.55 16.69 -10.36
CA LEU A 96 28.58 15.90 -11.59
C LEU A 96 28.37 16.77 -12.83
N PHE A 97 27.41 17.69 -12.78
CA PHE A 97 27.08 18.59 -13.90
C PHE A 97 28.04 19.78 -14.02
N ASP A 98 28.62 20.26 -12.92
CA ASP A 98 29.64 21.32 -12.91
C ASP A 98 31.05 20.81 -13.29
N SER A 99 31.32 19.50 -13.15
CA SER A 99 32.62 18.90 -13.51
C SER A 99 32.90 18.86 -15.02
N SER A 100 31.94 19.26 -15.85
CA SER A 100 32.11 19.39 -17.30
C SER A 100 32.50 20.81 -17.71
N ASN A 101 33.75 21.18 -17.43
CA ASN A 101 34.44 22.20 -18.22
C ASN A 101 35.15 21.49 -19.40
N PRO A 102 34.55 21.38 -20.61
CA PRO A 102 35.36 21.13 -21.79
C PRO A 102 36.23 22.38 -21.97
N THR A 103 37.52 22.27 -21.66
CA THR A 103 38.49 23.28 -22.08
C THR A 103 38.47 23.28 -23.61
N GLN A 104 37.84 24.29 -24.19
CA GLN A 104 37.88 24.55 -25.63
C GLN A 104 39.25 25.12 -26.01
#